data_AF-X6K943-F1
#
_entry.id   AF-X6K943-F1
#
_cell.length_a   1.000
_cell.length_b   1.000
_cell.length_c   1.000
_cell.angle_alpha   90.00
_cell.angle_beta   90.00
_cell.angle_gamma   90.00
#
_symmetry.space_group_name_H-M   'P 1'
#
loop_
_entity.id
_entity.type
_entity.pdbx_description
1 polymer ?
#
loop_
_entity_poly.entity_id
_entity_poly.type
_entity_poly.pdbx_seq_one_letter_code
_entity_poly.pdbx_strand_id
1 'polypeptide(L)'
;MSADLIVDLSRYRDLAVIARQTMLSYKGRHVDVRALGRELNADYVIEGSFQVDGQRVRIRVQLVDAHTGVDVWTMRYDRSANNLFAMLDSVTENVINVLATCHGQLANLRRDAARRKAPASLQAYDCYLLGLEQKHLFTRESNKEAIRLLARAIELDPGLARAWTALALAHAVEAINGFTDNLSGSIESWSQCVKQALAL
;
A
#
# COMPACT_ATOMS: atom_id res chain seq x y z
N MET A 1 -1.19 23.16 10.07
CA MET A 1 -1.26 22.26 8.90
C MET A 1 -0.17 21.20 8.89
N SER A 2 1.12 21.50 8.67
CA SER A 2 2.14 20.42 8.58
C SER A 2 2.30 19.62 9.88
N ALA A 3 2.18 20.27 11.05
CA ALA A 3 2.17 19.59 12.34
C ALA A 3 0.94 18.67 12.48
N ASP A 4 -0.24 19.13 12.06
CA ASP A 4 -1.50 18.38 12.16
C ASP A 4 -1.49 17.17 11.22
N LEU A 5 -0.98 17.33 10.00
CA LEU A 5 -0.75 16.22 9.07
C LEU A 5 0.20 15.17 9.66
N ILE A 6 1.29 15.58 10.31
CA ILE A 6 2.21 14.64 10.97
C ILE A 6 1.47 13.87 12.07
N VAL A 7 0.71 14.58 12.92
CA VAL A 7 -0.05 13.96 14.01
C VAL A 7 -1.06 12.94 13.47
N ASP A 8 -1.85 13.33 12.47
CA ASP A 8 -2.93 12.48 11.98
C ASP A 8 -2.46 11.34 11.09
N LEU A 9 -1.41 11.54 10.27
CA LEU A 9 -0.78 10.44 9.52
C LEU A 9 -0.11 9.43 10.46
N SER A 10 0.48 9.88 11.57
CA SER A 10 1.12 8.99 12.55
C SER A 10 0.14 8.06 13.27
N ARG A 11 -1.17 8.31 13.17
CA ARG A 11 -2.20 7.41 13.72
C ARG A 11 -2.35 6.12 12.91
N TYR A 12 -1.91 6.12 11.65
CA TYR A 12 -1.96 4.96 10.76
C TYR A 12 -0.71 4.10 10.98
N ARG A 13 -0.91 2.90 11.54
CA ARG A 13 0.20 1.98 11.92
C ARG A 13 1.08 1.56 10.75
N ASP A 14 0.53 1.57 9.53
CA ASP A 14 1.23 1.18 8.32
C ASP A 14 2.06 2.34 7.72
N LEU A 15 2.06 3.52 8.33
CA LEU A 15 2.80 4.70 7.89
C LEU A 15 3.91 5.03 8.89
N ALA A 16 5.15 5.01 8.44
CA ALA A 16 6.26 5.62 9.15
C ALA A 16 6.33 7.11 8.78
N VAL A 17 6.09 7.99 9.74
CA VAL A 17 6.07 9.45 9.51
C VAL A 17 7.29 10.09 10.16
N ILE A 18 8.04 10.86 9.38
CA ILE A 18 9.24 11.57 9.87
C ILE A 18 8.83 12.63 10.88
N ALA A 19 9.53 12.67 12.02
CA ALA A 19 9.26 13.60 13.10
C ALA A 19 9.35 15.07 12.63
N ARG A 20 8.46 15.91 13.18
CA ARG A 20 8.38 17.35 12.87
C ARG A 20 9.72 18.07 13.06
N GLN A 21 10.48 17.72 14.10
CA GLN A 21 11.75 18.38 14.39
C GLN A 21 12.79 18.17 13.29
N THR A 22 12.80 16.96 12.69
CA THR A 22 13.65 16.65 11.54
C THR A 22 13.21 17.44 10.32
N MET A 23 11.90 17.53 10.04
CA MET A 23 11.40 18.35 8.92
C MET A 23 11.78 19.83 9.05
N LEU A 24 11.75 20.38 10.27
CA LEU A 24 12.09 21.78 10.51
C LEU A 24 13.54 22.14 10.16
N SER A 25 14.48 21.19 10.15
CA SER A 25 15.88 21.45 9.78
C SER A 25 16.04 21.80 8.29
N TYR A 26 15.06 21.41 7.45
CA TYR A 26 15.02 21.71 6.01
C TYR A 26 14.24 22.99 5.68
N LYS A 27 13.62 23.63 6.67
CA LYS A 27 12.84 24.85 6.44
C LYS A 27 13.72 25.95 5.82
N GLY A 28 13.26 26.52 4.71
CA GLY A 28 13.97 27.60 3.99
C GLY A 28 15.13 27.12 3.11
N ARG A 29 15.35 25.81 2.98
CA ARG A 29 16.32 25.24 2.04
C ARG A 29 15.60 24.79 0.78
N HIS A 30 16.17 25.08 -0.38
CA HIS A 30 15.72 24.48 -1.63
C HIS A 30 16.45 23.14 -1.80
N VAL A 31 15.79 22.04 -1.45
CA VAL A 31 16.35 20.69 -1.52
C VAL A 31 15.57 19.89 -2.57
N ASP A 32 16.28 19.19 -3.46
CA ASP A 32 15.65 18.24 -4.38
C ASP A 32 14.97 17.14 -3.55
N VAL A 33 13.68 16.91 -3.80
CA VAL A 33 12.88 15.86 -3.12
C VAL A 33 13.57 14.50 -3.18
N ARG A 34 14.32 14.21 -4.25
CA ARG A 34 15.07 12.94 -4.38
C ARG A 34 16.27 12.86 -3.45
N ALA A 35 16.93 13.99 -3.18
CA ALA A 35 17.99 14.05 -2.19
C ALA A 35 17.42 13.88 -0.78
N LEU A 36 16.28 14.53 -0.50
CA LEU A 36 15.57 14.42 0.77
C LEU A 36 15.12 12.98 1.04
N GLY A 37 14.57 12.30 0.02
CA GLY A 37 14.15 10.89 0.09
C GLY A 37 15.31 9.97 0.49
N ARG A 38 16.48 10.15 -0.13
CA ARG A 38 17.68 9.36 0.21
C ARG A 38 18.21 9.66 1.62
N GLU A 39 18.24 10.94 2.01
CA GLU A 39 18.79 11.36 3.31
C GLU A 39 17.92 10.89 4.48
N LEU A 40 16.59 10.94 4.32
CA LEU A 40 15.63 10.60 5.37
C LEU A 40 15.05 9.19 5.24
N ASN A 41 15.47 8.42 4.23
CA ASN A 41 14.87 7.14 3.86
C ASN A 41 13.34 7.22 3.74
N ALA A 42 12.87 8.26 3.03
CA ALA A 42 11.46 8.52 2.82
C ALA A 42 11.02 8.01 1.44
N ASP A 43 9.90 7.26 1.38
CA ASP A 43 9.32 6.82 0.10
C ASP A 43 8.59 7.95 -0.63
N TYR A 44 7.92 8.81 0.13
CA TYR A 44 7.09 9.90 -0.37
C TYR A 44 7.26 11.16 0.48
N VAL A 45 7.07 12.32 -0.16
CA VAL A 45 7.09 13.64 0.50
C VAL A 45 5.75 14.33 0.25
N ILE A 46 5.16 14.88 1.32
CA ILE A 46 3.99 15.76 1.21
C ILE A 46 4.49 17.20 1.23
N GLU A 47 4.23 17.92 0.14
CA GLU A 47 4.51 19.34 0.03
C GLU A 47 3.21 20.13 0.05
N GLY A 48 3.21 21.24 0.79
CA GLY A 48 2.07 22.13 0.93
C GLY A 48 2.49 23.57 0.71
N SER A 49 1.78 24.30 -0.16
CA SER A 49 1.92 25.75 -0.28
C SER A 49 0.63 26.45 0.12
N PHE A 50 0.80 27.60 0.76
CA PHE A 50 -0.27 28.41 1.31
C PHE A 50 -0.07 29.86 0.84
N GLN A 51 -1.08 30.42 0.17
CA GLN A 51 -1.07 31.78 -0.35
C GLN A 51 -2.35 32.49 0.08
N VAL A 52 -2.21 33.73 0.53
CA VAL A 52 -3.34 34.60 0.95
C VAL A 52 -3.31 35.87 0.12
N ASP A 53 -4.47 36.23 -0.43
CA ASP A 53 -4.69 37.47 -1.15
C ASP A 53 -6.02 38.09 -0.70
N GLY A 54 -5.94 39.08 0.17
CA GLY A 54 -7.11 39.66 0.85
C GLY A 54 -7.88 38.62 1.66
N GLN A 55 -9.10 38.31 1.24
CA GLN A 55 -9.93 37.25 1.85
C GLN A 55 -9.83 35.90 1.12
N ARG A 56 -9.11 35.83 -0.01
CA ARG A 56 -8.92 34.58 -0.76
C ARG A 56 -7.72 33.82 -0.24
N VAL A 57 -7.91 32.51 -0.04
CA VAL A 57 -6.85 31.62 0.34
C VAL A 57 -6.71 30.51 -0.69
N ARG A 58 -5.49 30.30 -1.15
CA ARG A 58 -5.11 29.21 -2.04
C ARG A 58 -4.16 28.27 -1.33
N ILE A 59 -4.56 27.00 -1.26
CA ILE A 59 -3.75 25.91 -0.73
C ILE A 59 -3.48 24.95 -1.87
N ARG A 60 -2.21 24.55 -2.03
CA ARG A 60 -1.83 23.39 -2.84
C ARG A 60 -1.22 22.36 -1.91
N VAL A 61 -1.61 21.12 -2.06
CA VAL A 61 -0.97 19.97 -1.40
C VAL A 61 -0.62 18.96 -2.48
N GLN A 62 0.57 18.41 -2.46
CA GLN A 62 1.00 17.37 -3.38
C GLN A 62 1.73 16.26 -2.63
N LEU A 63 1.56 15.04 -3.13
CA LEU A 63 2.32 13.87 -2.74
C LEU A 63 3.32 13.59 -3.85
N VAL A 64 4.60 13.61 -3.52
CA VAL A 64 5.70 13.41 -4.45
C VAL A 64 6.36 12.08 -4.13
N ASP A 65 6.59 11.25 -5.14
CA ASP A 65 7.42 10.06 -5.02
C ASP A 65 8.89 10.50 -4.84
N ALA A 66 9.49 10.13 -3.71
CA ALA A 66 10.80 10.61 -3.33
C ALA A 66 11.95 9.90 -4.05
N HIS A 67 11.67 8.83 -4.79
CA HIS A 67 12.67 8.13 -5.61
C HIS A 67 12.78 8.78 -6.99
N THR A 68 11.63 9.11 -7.58
CA THR A 68 11.53 9.60 -8.96
C THR A 68 11.41 11.12 -9.04
N GLY A 69 10.92 11.77 -7.99
CA GLY A 69 10.57 13.19 -7.97
C GLY A 69 9.26 13.51 -8.71
N VAL A 70 8.43 12.50 -8.99
CA VAL A 70 7.17 12.66 -9.73
C VAL A 70 6.02 12.94 -8.76
N ASP A 71 5.19 13.92 -9.11
CA ASP A 71 3.92 14.17 -8.42
C ASP A 71 2.96 12.98 -8.67
N VAL A 72 2.66 12.22 -7.63
CA VAL A 72 1.74 11.07 -7.69
C VAL A 72 0.31 11.47 -7.32
N TRP A 73 0.14 12.60 -6.64
CA TRP A 73 -1.17 13.17 -6.34
C TRP A 73 -1.07 14.66 -6.05
N THR A 74 -2.11 15.42 -6.41
CA THR A 74 -2.19 16.86 -6.10
C THR A 74 -3.62 17.25 -5.76
N MET A 75 -3.76 18.15 -4.79
CA MET A 75 -4.99 18.84 -4.45
C MET A 75 -4.77 20.35 -4.48
N ARG A 76 -5.77 21.06 -5.00
CA ARG A 76 -5.84 22.52 -4.94
C ARG A 76 -7.13 22.93 -4.26
N TYR A 77 -7.02 23.83 -3.29
CA TYR A 77 -8.12 24.50 -2.63
C TYR A 77 -7.98 26.01 -2.89
N ASP A 78 -9.05 26.66 -3.33
CA ASP A 78 -9.04 28.09 -3.69
C ASP A 78 -10.41 28.69 -3.33
N ARG A 79 -10.53 29.27 -2.13
CA ARG A 79 -11.80 29.82 -1.62
C ARG A 79 -11.58 31.06 -0.75
N SER A 80 -12.67 31.83 -0.56
CA SER A 80 -12.71 32.87 0.47
C SER A 80 -12.72 32.22 1.85
N ALA A 81 -11.84 32.65 2.77
CA ALA A 81 -11.73 32.09 4.11
C ALA A 81 -12.34 33.05 5.14
N ASN A 82 -13.60 32.82 5.53
CA ASN A 82 -14.22 33.53 6.65
C ASN A 82 -13.68 33.04 8.01
N ASN A 83 -13.29 31.76 8.07
CA ASN A 83 -12.61 31.14 9.21
C ASN A 83 -11.42 30.31 8.71
N LEU A 84 -10.21 30.83 8.91
CA LEU A 84 -8.98 30.21 8.43
C LEU A 84 -8.70 28.85 9.10
N PHE A 85 -8.96 28.72 10.40
CA PHE A 85 -8.68 27.48 11.13
C PHE A 85 -9.61 26.34 10.69
N ALA A 86 -10.92 26.60 10.62
CA ALA A 86 -11.88 25.60 10.14
C ALA A 86 -11.57 25.16 8.70
N MET A 87 -11.07 26.07 7.87
CA MET A 87 -10.60 25.72 6.52
C MET A 87 -9.36 24.83 6.56
N LEU A 88 -8.36 25.14 7.38
CA LEU A 88 -7.15 24.32 7.53
C LEU A 88 -7.48 22.92 8.08
N ASP A 89 -8.41 22.82 9.01
CA ASP A 89 -8.87 21.54 9.56
C ASP A 89 -9.54 20.70 8.47
N SER A 90 -10.46 21.29 7.71
CA SER A 90 -11.13 20.63 6.58
C SER A 90 -10.16 20.18 5.49
N VAL A 91 -9.15 21.00 5.17
CA VAL A 91 -8.10 20.63 4.22
C VAL A 91 -7.26 19.47 4.75
N THR A 92 -6.87 19.51 6.04
CA THR A 92 -6.09 18.45 6.67
C THR A 92 -6.86 17.13 6.65
N GLU A 93 -8.12 17.14 7.07
CA GLU A 93 -9.00 15.97 7.06
C GLU A 93 -9.15 15.39 5.64
N ASN A 94 -9.32 16.23 4.63
CA ASN A 94 -9.40 15.79 3.23
C ASN A 94 -8.11 15.09 2.77
N VAL A 95 -6.94 15.71 3.05
CA VAL A 95 -5.64 15.12 2.73
C VAL A 95 -5.48 13.75 3.40
N ILE A 96 -5.80 13.64 4.69
CA ILE A 96 -5.73 12.36 5.41
C ILE A 96 -6.65 11.32 4.79
N ASN A 97 -7.90 11.68 4.48
CA ASN A 97 -8.87 10.75 3.89
C ASN A 97 -8.43 10.23 2.52
N VAL A 98 -7.88 11.10 1.68
CA VAL A 98 -7.42 10.74 0.34
C VAL A 98 -6.13 9.93 0.37
N LEU A 99 -5.20 10.24 1.29
CA LEU A 99 -3.87 9.64 1.29
C LEU A 99 -3.78 8.35 2.12
N ALA A 100 -4.30 8.36 3.35
CA ALA A 100 -3.91 7.40 4.39
C ALA A 100 -4.92 6.26 4.65
N THR A 101 -6.14 6.38 4.15
CA THR A 101 -7.16 5.32 4.31
C THR A 101 -6.72 4.02 3.62
N CYS A 102 -7.36 2.89 3.95
CA CYS A 102 -7.04 1.58 3.36
C CYS A 102 -7.18 1.52 1.82
N HIS A 103 -7.99 2.43 1.26
CA HIS A 103 -8.15 2.63 -0.18
C HIS A 103 -7.54 3.95 -0.68
N GLY A 104 -6.83 4.67 0.19
CA GLY A 104 -6.16 5.92 -0.10
C GLY A 104 -4.96 5.75 -1.03
N GLN A 105 -4.42 6.87 -1.49
CA GLN A 105 -3.36 6.89 -2.50
C GLN A 105 -2.10 6.14 -2.08
N LEU A 106 -1.66 6.25 -0.82
CA LEU A 106 -0.47 5.55 -0.33
C LEU A 106 -0.67 4.02 -0.35
N ALA A 107 -1.87 3.55 0.02
CA ALA A 107 -2.20 2.13 -0.05
C ALA A 107 -2.28 1.62 -1.50
N ASN A 108 -2.86 2.41 -2.41
CA ASN A 108 -2.91 2.07 -3.83
C ASN A 108 -1.50 1.97 -4.44
N LEU A 109 -0.64 2.96 -4.19
CA LEU A 109 0.73 2.98 -4.71
C LEU A 109 1.55 1.78 -4.23
N ARG A 110 1.45 1.42 -2.94
CA ARG A 110 2.08 0.20 -2.41
C ARG A 110 1.54 -1.07 -3.05
N ARG A 111 0.22 -1.17 -3.25
CA ARG A 111 -0.40 -2.31 -3.94
C ARG A 111 0.09 -2.42 -5.39
N ASP A 112 0.20 -1.31 -6.10
CA ASP A 112 0.67 -1.30 -7.49
C ASP A 112 2.15 -1.66 -7.58
N ALA A 113 2.99 -1.17 -6.66
CA ALA A 113 4.38 -1.58 -6.55
C ALA A 113 4.51 -3.10 -6.30
N ALA A 114 3.73 -3.64 -5.36
CA ALA A 114 3.70 -5.08 -5.10
C ALA A 114 3.23 -5.90 -6.31
N ARG A 115 2.21 -5.41 -7.05
CA ARG A 115 1.72 -6.04 -8.29
C ARG A 115 2.75 -6.05 -9.42
N ARG A 116 3.59 -5.02 -9.49
CA ARG A 116 4.65 -4.87 -10.52
C ARG A 116 5.93 -5.64 -10.19
N LYS A 117 6.06 -6.23 -9.00
CA LYS A 117 7.22 -7.06 -8.65
C LYS A 117 7.25 -8.27 -9.60
N ALA A 118 8.19 -8.22 -10.55
CA ALA A 118 8.34 -9.28 -11.54
C ALA A 118 8.66 -10.60 -10.82
N PRO A 119 8.05 -11.72 -11.24
CA PRO A 119 8.39 -13.02 -10.68
C PRO A 119 9.86 -13.31 -11.01
N ALA A 120 10.59 -13.91 -10.06
CA ALA A 120 11.97 -14.35 -10.29
C ALA A 120 12.03 -15.48 -11.33
N SER A 121 10.90 -16.16 -11.56
CA SER A 121 10.74 -17.22 -12.56
C SER A 121 9.43 -17.06 -13.33
N LEU A 122 9.51 -16.99 -14.67
CA LEU A 122 8.32 -16.99 -15.52
C LEU A 122 7.54 -18.31 -15.40
N GLN A 123 8.23 -19.44 -15.20
CA GLN A 123 7.59 -20.73 -14.98
C GLN A 123 6.81 -20.76 -13.66
N ALA A 124 7.32 -20.11 -12.60
CA ALA A 124 6.57 -19.93 -11.36
C ALA A 124 5.29 -19.13 -11.60
N TYR A 125 5.37 -18.12 -12.47
CA TYR A 125 4.21 -17.30 -12.81
C TYR A 125 3.18 -18.07 -13.65
N ASP A 126 3.61 -18.89 -14.59
CA ASP A 126 2.71 -19.77 -15.35
C ASP A 126 1.98 -20.74 -14.43
N CYS A 127 2.70 -21.39 -13.51
CA CYS A 127 2.08 -22.25 -12.48
C CYS A 127 1.10 -21.47 -11.60
N TYR A 128 1.43 -20.24 -11.22
CA TYR A 128 0.53 -19.36 -10.47
C TYR A 128 -0.75 -19.05 -11.25
N LEU A 129 -0.65 -18.67 -12.52
CA LEU A 129 -1.80 -18.34 -13.37
C LEU A 129 -2.71 -19.56 -13.59
N LEU A 130 -2.13 -20.72 -13.90
CA LEU A 130 -2.87 -21.98 -14.04
C LEU A 130 -3.54 -22.38 -12.71
N GLY A 131 -2.85 -22.19 -11.58
CA GLY A 131 -3.42 -22.44 -10.26
C GLY A 131 -4.60 -21.51 -9.94
N LEU A 132 -4.54 -20.25 -10.36
CA LEU A 132 -5.67 -19.32 -10.23
C LEU A 132 -6.87 -19.77 -11.05
N GLU A 133 -6.66 -20.19 -12.30
CA GLU A 133 -7.72 -20.69 -13.18
C GLU A 133 -8.46 -21.87 -12.52
N GLN A 134 -7.72 -22.85 -12.01
CA GLN A 134 -8.28 -24.00 -11.30
C GLN A 134 -9.06 -23.61 -10.04
N LYS A 135 -8.56 -22.62 -9.28
CA LYS A 135 -9.25 -22.08 -8.10
C LYS A 135 -10.64 -21.50 -8.45
N HIS A 136 -10.77 -20.91 -9.63
CA HIS A 136 -12.04 -20.28 -10.07
C HIS A 136 -13.10 -21.28 -10.51
N LEU A 137 -12.76 -22.56 -10.69
CA LEU A 137 -13.74 -23.60 -11.01
C LEU A 137 -14.50 -24.12 -9.76
N PHE A 138 -14.02 -23.84 -8.55
CA PHE A 138 -14.70 -24.15 -7.28
C PHE A 138 -15.19 -25.60 -7.13
N THR A 139 -14.40 -26.59 -7.57
CA THR A 139 -14.68 -28.02 -7.33
C THR A 139 -13.61 -28.63 -6.42
N ARG A 140 -13.89 -29.80 -5.82
CA ARG A 140 -12.89 -30.54 -5.03
C ARG A 140 -11.61 -30.82 -5.84
N GLU A 141 -11.77 -31.34 -7.06
CA GLU A 141 -10.64 -31.68 -7.93
C GLU A 141 -9.88 -30.45 -8.40
N SER A 142 -10.59 -29.38 -8.80
CA SER A 142 -9.92 -28.15 -9.22
C SER A 142 -9.21 -27.45 -8.06
N ASN A 143 -9.74 -27.52 -6.84
CA ASN A 143 -9.05 -26.97 -5.67
C ASN A 143 -7.77 -27.76 -5.35
N LYS A 144 -7.80 -29.10 -5.47
CA LYS A 144 -6.63 -29.95 -5.32
C LYS A 144 -5.55 -29.62 -6.36
N GLU A 145 -5.95 -29.43 -7.61
CA GLU A 145 -5.01 -29.04 -8.67
C GLU A 145 -4.48 -27.61 -8.49
N ALA A 146 -5.32 -26.69 -8.01
CA ALA A 146 -4.88 -25.35 -7.63
C ALA A 146 -3.80 -25.40 -6.54
N ILE A 147 -4.01 -26.18 -5.46
CA ILE A 147 -3.01 -26.39 -4.40
C ILE A 147 -1.70 -26.91 -4.99
N ARG A 148 -1.75 -27.93 -5.86
CA ARG A 148 -0.56 -28.51 -6.50
C ARG A 148 0.21 -27.49 -7.34
N LEU A 149 -0.48 -26.73 -8.19
CA LEU A 149 0.13 -25.73 -9.06
C LEU A 149 0.69 -24.53 -8.29
N LEU A 150 -0.02 -24.07 -7.26
CA LEU A 150 0.41 -22.96 -6.42
C LEU A 150 1.59 -23.33 -5.52
N ALA A 151 1.62 -24.57 -4.99
CA ALA A 151 2.78 -25.11 -4.30
C ALA A 151 4.00 -25.17 -5.24
N ARG A 152 3.82 -25.61 -6.48
CA ARG A 152 4.89 -25.61 -7.48
C ARG A 152 5.39 -24.21 -7.82
N ALA A 153 4.49 -23.23 -7.89
CA ALA A 153 4.87 -21.82 -8.10
C ALA A 153 5.78 -21.32 -6.96
N ILE A 154 5.48 -21.68 -5.71
CA ILE A 154 6.29 -21.33 -4.53
C ILE A 154 7.64 -22.04 -4.53
N GLU A 155 7.70 -23.32 -4.92
CA GLU A 155 8.97 -24.04 -5.06
C GLU A 155 9.90 -23.36 -6.08
N LEU A 156 9.32 -22.84 -7.18
CA LEU A 156 10.07 -22.18 -8.26
C LEU A 156 10.43 -20.73 -7.94
N ASP A 157 9.61 -20.03 -7.17
CA ASP A 157 9.85 -18.67 -6.71
C ASP A 157 9.28 -18.48 -5.28
N PRO A 158 10.09 -18.77 -4.24
CA PRO A 158 9.67 -18.60 -2.85
C PRO A 158 9.35 -17.13 -2.49
N GLY A 159 9.85 -16.16 -3.27
CA GLY A 159 9.59 -14.74 -3.11
C GLY A 159 8.27 -14.27 -3.73
N LEU A 160 7.55 -15.15 -4.42
CA LEU A 160 6.28 -14.85 -5.08
C LEU A 160 5.14 -14.76 -4.06
N ALA A 161 5.08 -13.66 -3.30
CA ALA A 161 4.09 -13.45 -2.24
C ALA A 161 2.63 -13.74 -2.66
N ARG A 162 2.27 -13.39 -3.91
CA ARG A 162 0.94 -13.67 -4.48
C ARG A 162 0.61 -15.16 -4.61
N ALA A 163 1.61 -16.03 -4.82
CA ALA A 163 1.42 -17.48 -4.85
C ALA A 163 1.16 -18.03 -3.44
N TRP A 164 1.88 -17.54 -2.42
CA TRP A 164 1.60 -17.86 -1.02
C TRP A 164 0.18 -17.46 -0.60
N THR A 165 -0.28 -16.25 -0.96
CA THR A 165 -1.66 -15.81 -0.67
C THR A 165 -2.69 -16.66 -1.39
N ALA A 166 -2.46 -17.00 -2.67
CA ALA A 166 -3.39 -17.83 -3.42
C ALA A 166 -3.46 -19.27 -2.88
N LEU A 167 -2.32 -19.84 -2.45
CA LEU A 167 -2.28 -21.17 -1.83
C LEU A 167 -3.02 -21.17 -0.49
N ALA A 168 -2.81 -20.15 0.34
CA ALA A 168 -3.59 -19.98 1.57
C ALA A 168 -5.10 -19.98 1.27
N LEU A 169 -5.55 -19.19 0.30
CA LEU A 169 -6.97 -19.15 -0.09
C LEU A 169 -7.47 -20.52 -0.58
N ALA A 170 -6.66 -21.29 -1.31
CA ALA A 170 -7.03 -22.63 -1.75
C ALA A 170 -7.22 -23.59 -0.56
N HIS A 171 -6.37 -23.52 0.47
CA HIS A 171 -6.55 -24.29 1.72
C HIS A 171 -7.77 -23.83 2.53
N ALA A 172 -8.08 -22.53 2.54
CA ALA A 172 -9.28 -22.01 3.18
C ALA A 172 -10.56 -22.51 2.47
N VAL A 173 -10.58 -22.46 1.13
CA VAL A 173 -11.66 -23.01 0.30
C VAL A 173 -11.80 -24.51 0.55
N GLU A 174 -10.68 -25.23 0.64
CA GLU A 174 -10.65 -26.66 0.93
C GLU A 174 -11.36 -26.99 2.24
N ALA A 175 -11.03 -26.24 3.30
CA ALA A 175 -11.60 -26.37 4.63
C ALA A 175 -13.09 -26.01 4.68
N ILE A 176 -13.46 -24.83 4.15
CA ILE A 176 -14.82 -24.28 4.25
C ILE A 176 -15.84 -25.12 3.46
N ASN A 177 -15.44 -25.65 2.30
CA ASN A 177 -16.34 -26.41 1.43
C ASN A 177 -16.32 -27.93 1.67
N GLY A 178 -15.56 -28.38 2.68
CA GLY A 178 -15.44 -29.81 2.98
C GLY A 178 -14.76 -30.61 1.87
N PHE A 179 -13.86 -29.98 1.10
CA PHE A 179 -13.08 -30.65 0.03
C PHE A 179 -11.90 -31.47 0.55
N THR A 180 -11.68 -31.46 1.87
CA THR A 180 -10.68 -32.24 2.59
C THR A 180 -11.34 -33.16 3.61
N ASP A 181 -10.71 -34.30 3.88
CA ASP A 181 -11.04 -35.17 5.00
C ASP A 181 -10.22 -34.80 6.26
N ASN A 182 -9.23 -33.91 6.14
CA ASN A 182 -8.37 -33.41 7.22
C ASN A 182 -8.50 -31.89 7.35
N LEU A 183 -9.57 -31.45 8.00
CA LEU A 183 -9.86 -30.02 8.23
C LEU A 183 -8.73 -29.30 8.98
N SER A 184 -8.19 -29.93 10.03
CA SER A 184 -7.13 -29.35 10.86
C SER A 184 -5.86 -29.08 10.06
N GLY A 185 -5.47 -30.01 9.18
CA GLY A 185 -4.29 -29.85 8.32
C GLY A 185 -4.44 -28.73 7.29
N SER A 186 -5.64 -28.56 6.71
CA SER A 186 -5.91 -27.44 5.78
C SER A 186 -5.86 -26.08 6.49
N ILE A 187 -6.38 -25.99 7.73
CA ILE A 187 -6.30 -24.75 8.53
C ILE A 187 -4.84 -24.42 8.91
N GLU A 188 -4.05 -25.42 9.27
CA GLU A 188 -2.63 -25.24 9.58
C GLU A 188 -1.85 -24.75 8.34
N SER A 189 -2.07 -25.41 7.19
CA SER A 189 -1.44 -25.04 5.92
C SER A 189 -1.82 -23.61 5.49
N TRP A 190 -3.09 -23.22 5.66
CA TRP A 190 -3.54 -21.84 5.47
C TRP A 190 -2.75 -20.86 6.35
N SER A 191 -2.66 -21.14 7.66
CA SER A 191 -1.97 -20.27 8.62
C SER A 191 -0.48 -20.11 8.29
N GLN A 192 0.18 -21.22 7.91
CA GLN A 192 1.57 -21.21 7.48
C GLN A 192 1.76 -20.35 6.22
N CYS A 193 0.92 -20.54 5.20
CA CYS A 193 1.02 -19.77 3.96
C CYS A 193 0.81 -18.27 4.19
N VAL A 194 -0.13 -17.89 5.06
CA VAL A 194 -0.36 -16.47 5.43
C VAL A 194 0.87 -15.88 6.11
N LYS A 195 1.48 -16.60 7.07
CA LYS A 195 2.69 -16.14 7.75
C LYS A 195 3.86 -15.93 6.79
N GLN A 196 4.05 -16.84 5.83
CA GLN A 196 5.08 -16.72 4.81
C GLN A 196 4.82 -15.53 3.88
N ALA A 197 3.58 -15.36 3.41
CA ALA A 197 3.22 -14.22 2.56
C ALA A 197 3.49 -12.86 3.23
N LEU A 198 3.27 -12.75 4.55
CA LEU A 198 3.50 -11.53 5.33
C LEU A 198 4.99 -11.25 5.62
N ALA A 199 5.86 -12.25 5.47
CA ALA A 199 7.29 -12.12 5.70
C ALA A 199 8.09 -11.65 4.47
N LEU A 200 7.45 -11.56 3.29
CA LEU A 200 8.04 -11.20 2.00
C LEU A 200 7.83 -9.72 1.64
#